data_AF-A0A2N3BI08-F1
#
_entry.id   AF-A0A2N3BI08-F1
#
_cell.length_a   1.000
_cell.length_b   1.000
_cell.length_c   1.000
_cell.angle_alpha   90.00
_cell.angle_beta   90.00
_cell.angle_gamma   90.00
#
_symmetry.space_group_name_H-M   'P 1'
#
loop_
_entity.id
_entity.type
_entity.pdbx_description
1 polymer ?
#
loop_
_entity_poly.entity_id
_entity_poly.type
_entity_poly.pdbx_seq_one_letter_code
_entity_poly.pdbx_strand_id
1 'polypeptide(L)'
;MNPHRLVSLRLPESVIDALDRAARVQGRSPADVVRALLESALAAAEPKPSRGIGGSFALVHAALAAARGWLDLQTRLRMAGFVLRLSDAGTLTLNSWPADRPLMPIESLGGSLPALCIRFRAPFPGAVPSRDIAAPRRHAGKVA
;
A
#
# COMPACT_ATOMS: atom_id res chain seq x y z
N MET A 1 -16.52 -5.71 -19.18
CA MET A 1 -17.21 -4.40 -18.99
C MET A 1 -16.82 -3.85 -17.63
N ASN A 2 -16.21 -2.66 -17.58
CA ASN A 2 -15.88 -2.03 -16.29
C ASN A 2 -17.18 -1.53 -15.63
N PRO A 3 -17.37 -1.72 -14.32
CA PRO A 3 -18.53 -1.18 -13.62
C PRO A 3 -18.45 0.35 -13.58
N HIS A 4 -19.49 1.03 -14.04
CA HIS A 4 -19.63 2.48 -13.94
C HIS A 4 -20.64 2.83 -12.85
N ARG A 5 -20.31 3.80 -11.99
CA ARG A 5 -21.20 4.34 -10.96
C ARG A 5 -21.49 5.81 -11.25
N LEU A 6 -22.76 6.22 -11.18
CA LEU A 6 -23.14 7.63 -11.30
C LEU A 6 -22.72 8.38 -10.03
N VAL A 7 -22.03 9.51 -10.22
CA VAL A 7 -21.58 10.40 -9.14
C VAL A 7 -22.05 11.82 -9.48
N SER A 8 -22.66 12.51 -8.52
CA SER A 8 -23.06 13.92 -8.65
C SER A 8 -22.07 14.81 -7.90
N LEU A 9 -21.59 15.85 -8.57
CA LEU A 9 -20.63 16.82 -8.02
C LEU A 9 -21.24 18.22 -8.12
N ARG A 10 -21.04 19.03 -7.08
CA ARG A 10 -21.37 20.45 -7.13
C ARG A 10 -20.14 21.22 -7.59
N LEU A 11 -20.26 21.92 -8.72
CA LEU A 11 -19.19 22.74 -9.30
C LEU A 11 -19.66 24.20 -9.36
N PRO A 12 -18.76 25.18 -9.19
CA PRO A 12 -19.09 26.59 -9.46
C PRO A 12 -19.55 26.76 -10.91
N GLU A 13 -20.51 27.67 -11.15
CA GLU A 13 -21.05 27.93 -12.50
C GLU A 13 -19.94 28.29 -13.50
N SER A 14 -18.94 29.07 -13.07
CA SER A 14 -17.79 29.43 -13.91
C SER A 14 -16.99 28.22 -14.41
N VAL A 15 -16.95 27.14 -13.62
CA VAL A 15 -16.28 25.88 -13.99
C VAL A 15 -17.15 25.08 -14.97
N ILE A 16 -18.48 25.08 -14.77
CA ILE A 16 -19.42 24.45 -15.69
C ILE A 16 -19.33 25.13 -17.08
N ASP A 17 -19.33 26.46 -17.11
CA ASP A 17 -19.19 27.21 -18.36
C ASP A 17 -17.85 26.95 -19.06
N ALA A 18 -16.76 26.87 -18.30
CA ALA A 18 -15.45 26.54 -18.84
C ALA A 18 -15.41 25.11 -19.40
N LEU A 19 -16.06 24.17 -18.73
CA LEU A 19 -16.16 22.78 -19.16
C LEU A 19 -16.96 22.66 -20.46
N ASP A 20 -18.10 23.35 -20.56
CA ASP A 20 -18.92 23.34 -21.78
C ASP A 20 -18.18 23.94 -22.97
N ARG A 21 -17.42 25.03 -22.76
CA ARG A 21 -16.56 25.58 -23.81
C ARG A 21 -15.49 24.58 -24.24
N ALA A 22 -14.81 23.94 -23.29
CA ALA A 22 -13.77 22.96 -23.59
C ALA A 22 -14.32 21.74 -24.34
N ALA A 23 -15.49 21.24 -23.94
CA ALA A 23 -16.19 20.13 -24.57
C ALA A 23 -16.54 20.43 -26.04
N ARG A 24 -17.07 21.62 -26.31
CA ARG A 24 -17.38 22.07 -27.68
C ARG A 24 -16.13 22.15 -28.57
N VAL A 25 -15.05 22.74 -28.07
CA VAL A 25 -13.78 22.84 -28.83
C VAL A 25 -13.22 21.45 -29.16
N GLN A 26 -13.39 20.48 -28.27
CA GLN A 26 -12.90 19.11 -28.44
C GLN A 26 -13.87 18.18 -29.17
N GLY A 27 -15.11 18.62 -29.46
CA GLY A 27 -16.16 17.77 -30.02
C GLY A 27 -16.58 16.60 -29.11
N ARG A 28 -16.43 16.75 -27.79
CA ARG A 28 -16.71 15.71 -26.78
C ARG A 28 -17.85 16.12 -25.87
N SER A 29 -18.44 15.17 -25.14
CA SER A 29 -19.40 15.51 -24.09
C SER A 29 -18.67 16.12 -22.86
N PRO A 30 -19.32 17.02 -22.10
CA PRO A 30 -18.76 17.54 -20.84
C PRO A 30 -18.34 16.41 -19.88
N ALA A 31 -19.11 15.34 -19.81
CA ALA A 31 -18.80 14.18 -18.98
C ALA A 31 -17.50 13.47 -19.40
N ASP A 32 -17.22 13.37 -20.70
CA ASP A 32 -15.99 12.75 -21.20
C ASP A 32 -14.75 13.62 -20.94
N VAL A 33 -14.91 14.94 -21.01
CA VAL A 33 -13.85 15.89 -20.65
C VAL A 33 -13.56 15.81 -19.15
N VAL A 34 -14.58 15.83 -18.30
CA VAL A 34 -14.41 15.64 -16.84
C VAL A 34 -13.75 14.31 -16.54
N ARG A 35 -14.19 13.22 -17.19
CA ARG A 35 -13.60 11.90 -16.98
C ARG A 35 -12.11 11.88 -17.32
N ALA A 36 -11.72 12.41 -18.49
CA ALA A 36 -10.32 12.47 -18.90
C ALA A 36 -9.46 13.37 -17.98
N LEU A 37 -10.00 14.50 -17.53
CA LEU A 37 -9.33 15.39 -16.59
C LEU A 37 -9.16 14.73 -15.22
N LEU A 38 -10.18 14.04 -14.72
CA LEU A 38 -10.10 13.29 -13.48
C LEU A 38 -9.14 12.11 -13.60
N GLU A 39 -9.18 11.34 -14.69
CA GLU A 39 -8.25 10.24 -14.94
C GLU A 39 -6.81 10.74 -14.99
N SER A 40 -6.53 11.83 -15.70
CA SER A 40 -5.17 12.41 -15.77
C SER A 40 -4.72 13.00 -14.44
N ALA A 41 -5.58 13.73 -13.73
CA ALA A 41 -5.27 14.30 -12.42
C ALA A 41 -5.06 13.22 -11.36
N LEU A 42 -5.89 12.18 -11.35
CA LEU A 42 -5.74 11.03 -10.45
C LEU A 42 -4.50 10.23 -10.81
N ALA A 43 -4.20 9.96 -12.08
CA ALA A 43 -2.96 9.30 -12.48
C ALA A 43 -1.69 10.11 -12.14
N ALA A 44 -1.79 11.44 -12.07
CA ALA A 44 -0.71 12.31 -11.61
C ALA A 44 -0.61 12.41 -10.08
N ALA A 45 -1.75 12.27 -9.38
CA ALA A 45 -1.83 12.27 -7.92
C ALA A 45 -1.53 10.90 -7.31
N GLU A 46 -1.76 9.82 -8.06
CA GLU A 46 -1.22 8.51 -7.71
C GLU A 46 0.31 8.63 -7.73
N PRO A 47 1.00 8.14 -6.69
CA PRO A 47 2.45 8.00 -6.76
C PRO A 47 2.74 7.10 -7.96
N LYS A 48 3.18 7.71 -9.08
CA LYS A 48 3.60 7.00 -10.28
C LYS A 48 4.43 5.79 -9.83
N PRO A 49 4.07 4.54 -10.18
CA PRO A 49 5.00 3.43 -10.00
C PRO A 49 6.24 3.82 -10.78
N SER A 50 7.29 4.14 -10.04
CA SER A 50 8.49 4.72 -10.59
C SER A 50 9.16 3.67 -11.46
N ARG A 51 8.99 3.78 -12.78
CA ARG A 51 9.76 3.10 -13.82
C ARG A 51 10.00 1.61 -13.60
N GLY A 52 9.05 0.79 -14.03
CA GLY A 52 9.27 -0.64 -14.22
C GLY A 52 9.58 -1.41 -12.94
N ILE A 53 9.39 -2.72 -13.00
CA ILE A 53 9.60 -3.60 -11.86
C ILE A 53 11.05 -3.51 -11.33
N GLY A 54 12.03 -3.12 -12.16
CA GLY A 54 13.44 -2.95 -11.78
C GLY A 54 13.79 -1.67 -11.00
N GLY A 55 13.12 -0.54 -11.27
CA GLY A 55 13.38 0.73 -10.55
C GLY A 55 12.74 0.77 -9.16
N SER A 56 11.64 0.04 -9.00
CA SER A 56 10.86 0.01 -7.77
C SER A 56 11.57 -0.72 -6.62
N PHE A 57 12.34 -1.78 -6.89
CA PHE A 57 13.03 -2.53 -5.83
C PHE A 57 14.17 -1.76 -5.18
N ALA A 58 14.89 -0.92 -5.93
CA ALA A 58 15.92 -0.05 -5.37
C ALA A 58 15.33 0.92 -4.33
N LEU A 59 14.11 1.42 -4.56
CA LEU A 59 13.40 2.27 -3.61
C LEU A 59 12.96 1.49 -2.37
N VAL A 60 12.55 0.22 -2.53
CA VAL A 60 12.22 -0.64 -1.39
C VAL A 60 13.46 -0.94 -0.54
N HIS A 61 14.60 -1.27 -1.15
CA HIS A 61 15.86 -1.44 -0.43
C HIS A 61 16.30 -0.17 0.28
N ALA A 62 16.21 0.99 -0.38
CA ALA A 62 16.53 2.27 0.23
C ALA A 62 15.60 2.59 1.42
N ALA A 63 14.30 2.28 1.30
CA ALA A 63 13.35 2.45 2.39
C ALA A 63 13.67 1.53 3.58
N LEU A 64 14.00 0.25 3.32
CA LEU A 64 14.41 -0.70 4.35
C LEU A 64 15.71 -0.29 5.05
N ALA A 65 16.69 0.22 4.29
CA ALA A 65 17.96 0.69 4.82
C ALA A 65 17.82 1.98 5.65
N ALA A 66 17.01 2.95 5.20
CA ALA A 66 16.90 4.26 5.82
C ALA A 66 15.88 4.33 6.98
N ALA A 67 14.91 3.42 7.03
CA ALA A 67 13.83 3.50 8.00
C ALA A 67 14.34 3.40 9.46
N ARG A 68 13.75 4.22 10.33
CA ARG A 68 14.06 4.25 11.77
C ARG A 68 13.05 3.50 12.64
N GLY A 69 11.92 3.12 12.06
CA GLY A 69 10.83 2.41 12.74
C GLY A 69 9.75 1.99 11.75
N TRP A 70 8.76 1.23 12.24
CA TRP A 70 7.69 0.69 11.40
C TRP A 70 6.86 1.75 10.68
N LEU A 71 6.48 2.84 11.37
CA LEU A 71 5.68 3.91 10.77
C LEU A 71 6.45 4.66 9.67
N ASP A 72 7.74 4.94 9.90
CA ASP A 72 8.63 5.57 8.94
C ASP A 72 8.83 4.66 7.71
N LEU A 73 9.06 3.36 7.93
CA LEU A 73 9.15 2.37 6.86
C LEU A 73 7.86 2.34 6.01
N GLN A 74 6.69 2.26 6.64
CA GLN A 74 5.41 2.23 5.92
C GLN A 74 5.15 3.53 5.15
N THR A 75 5.51 4.69 5.71
CA THR A 75 5.41 5.98 5.02
C THR A 75 6.28 6.02 3.77
N ARG A 76 7.55 5.60 3.88
CA ARG A 76 8.49 5.56 2.75
C ARG A 76 8.04 4.59 1.67
N LEU A 77 7.57 3.40 2.06
CA LEU A 77 7.05 2.42 1.12
C LEU A 77 5.81 2.92 0.40
N ARG A 78 4.88 3.60 1.09
CA ARG A 78 3.68 4.16 0.46
C ARG A 78 4.02 5.24 -0.57
N MET A 79 5.04 6.05 -0.32
CA MET A 79 5.56 7.00 -1.31
C MET A 79 6.19 6.32 -2.52
N ALA A 80 6.68 5.09 -2.35
CA ALA A 80 7.16 4.24 -3.44
C ALA A 80 6.06 3.35 -4.06
N GLY A 81 4.80 3.47 -3.64
CA GLY A 81 3.69 2.67 -4.17
C GLY A 81 3.57 1.26 -3.55
N PHE A 82 4.11 1.06 -2.35
CA PHE A 82 4.09 -0.21 -1.63
C PHE A 82 3.60 -0.11 -0.18
N VAL A 83 3.22 -1.24 0.39
CA VAL A 83 2.90 -1.37 1.82
C VAL A 83 3.33 -2.74 2.33
N LEU A 84 3.75 -2.84 3.58
CA LEU A 84 3.99 -4.14 4.22
C LEU A 84 2.72 -4.63 4.92
N ARG A 85 2.42 -5.92 4.72
CA ARG A 85 1.35 -6.64 5.42
C ARG A 85 1.92 -7.89 6.07
N LEU A 86 1.41 -8.23 7.25
CA LEU A 86 1.65 -9.53 7.85
C LEU A 86 0.66 -10.53 7.24
N SER A 87 1.17 -11.63 6.72
CA SER A 87 0.35 -12.75 6.25
C SER A 87 -0.13 -13.59 7.42
N ASP A 88 -1.16 -14.42 7.19
CA ASP A 88 -1.65 -15.37 8.19
C ASP A 88 -0.58 -16.42 8.57
N ALA A 89 0.40 -16.64 7.69
CA ALA A 89 1.54 -17.51 7.94
C ALA A 89 2.65 -16.84 8.79
N GLY A 90 2.44 -15.58 9.23
CA GLY A 90 3.39 -14.83 10.04
C GLY A 90 4.58 -14.26 9.26
N THR A 91 4.53 -14.27 7.93
CA THR A 91 5.56 -13.67 7.07
C THR A 91 5.18 -12.26 6.66
N LEU A 92 6.19 -11.40 6.43
CA LEU A 92 5.95 -10.05 5.93
C LEU A 92 5.91 -10.05 4.40
N THR A 93 4.80 -9.60 3.85
CA THR A 93 4.57 -9.50 2.40
C THR A 93 4.59 -8.04 1.98
N LEU A 94 5.29 -7.75 0.89
CA LEU A 94 5.20 -6.50 0.17
C LEU A 94 3.98 -6.53 -0.73
N ASN A 95 3.08 -5.58 -0.52
CA ASN A 95 1.87 -5.39 -1.32
C ASN A 95 1.97 -4.09 -2.12
N SER A 96 1.24 -4.03 -3.24
CA SER A 96 1.05 -2.77 -3.96
C SER A 96 0.18 -1.81 -3.16
N TRP A 97 0.43 -0.51 -3.30
CA TRP A 97 -0.37 0.55 -2.73
C TRP A 97 -0.84 1.48 -3.85
N PRO A 98 -2.14 1.86 -3.91
CA PRO A 98 -3.19 1.64 -2.90
C PRO A 98 -3.99 0.34 -3.03
N ALA A 99 -3.77 -0.48 -4.06
CA ALA A 99 -4.61 -1.63 -4.38
C ALA A 99 -4.50 -2.84 -3.41
N ASP A 100 -3.52 -2.83 -2.50
CA ASP A 100 -3.25 -3.87 -1.49
C ASP A 100 -3.09 -5.29 -2.06
N ARG A 101 -2.57 -5.41 -3.29
CA ARG A 101 -2.33 -6.70 -3.94
C ARG A 101 -0.99 -7.28 -3.46
N PRO A 102 -0.93 -8.55 -3.01
CA PRO A 102 0.33 -9.17 -2.62
C PRO A 102 1.26 -9.31 -3.83
N LEU A 103 2.51 -8.89 -3.65
CA LEU A 103 3.54 -8.98 -4.68
C LEU A 103 4.54 -10.09 -4.33
N MET A 104 5.20 -9.97 -3.18
CA MET A 104 6.21 -10.95 -2.77
C MET A 104 6.55 -10.87 -1.27
N PRO A 105 7.14 -11.93 -0.69
CA PRO A 105 7.68 -11.89 0.67
C PRO A 105 8.88 -10.94 0.79
N ILE A 106 9.06 -10.32 1.96
CA ILE A 106 10.19 -9.42 2.22
C ILE A 106 11.54 -10.15 2.26
N GLU A 107 11.51 -11.45 2.53
CA GLU A 107 12.67 -12.34 2.55
C GLU A 107 13.35 -12.40 1.19
N SER A 108 12.56 -12.31 0.11
CA SER A 108 13.09 -12.20 -1.25
C SER A 108 13.85 -10.90 -1.53
N LEU A 109 13.71 -9.90 -0.66
CA LEU A 109 14.40 -8.61 -0.71
C LEU A 109 15.51 -8.51 0.36
N GLY A 110 15.86 -9.63 0.98
CA GLY A 110 16.89 -9.70 2.03
C GLY A 110 16.48 -9.08 3.36
N GLY A 111 15.21 -8.68 3.53
CA GLY A 111 14.66 -8.31 4.82
C GLY A 111 14.06 -9.51 5.55
N SER A 112 13.96 -9.47 6.87
CA SER A 112 13.18 -10.46 7.62
C SER A 112 12.41 -9.79 8.74
N LEU A 113 11.21 -10.30 9.04
CA LEU A 113 10.40 -9.81 10.14
C LEU A 113 11.17 -9.83 11.48
N PRO A 114 11.87 -10.92 11.87
CA PRO A 114 12.65 -10.94 13.11
C PRO A 114 13.76 -9.88 13.15
N ALA A 115 14.49 -9.70 12.04
CA ALA A 115 15.56 -8.70 11.98
C ALA A 115 15.03 -7.27 12.11
N LEU A 116 13.90 -6.98 11.46
CA LEU A 116 13.24 -5.68 11.56
C LEU A 116 12.63 -5.45 12.95
N CYS A 117 12.06 -6.48 13.59
CA CYS A 117 11.60 -6.42 14.97
C CYS A 117 12.73 -6.08 15.95
N ILE A 118 13.90 -6.71 15.79
CA ILE A 118 15.09 -6.43 16.61
C ILE A 118 15.56 -4.99 16.36
N ARG A 119 15.67 -4.59 15.08
CA ARG A 119 16.15 -3.26 14.69
C ARG A 119 15.23 -2.14 15.18
N PHE A 120 13.92 -2.31 15.05
CA PHE A 120 12.93 -1.31 15.45
C PHE A 120 12.47 -1.46 16.90
N ARG A 121 12.96 -2.49 17.62
CA ARG A 121 12.64 -2.80 19.02
C ARG A 121 11.13 -2.85 19.30
N ALA A 122 10.36 -3.31 18.32
CA ALA A 122 8.92 -3.38 18.39
C ALA A 122 8.39 -4.49 17.47
N PRO A 123 7.31 -5.20 17.85
CA PRO A 123 6.63 -6.11 16.95
C PRO A 123 6.04 -5.34 15.76
N PHE A 124 5.75 -6.03 14.67
CA PHE A 124 5.07 -5.44 13.53
C PHE A 124 3.70 -4.86 13.96
N PRO A 125 3.32 -3.63 13.54
CA PRO A 125 2.05 -3.03 13.92
C PRO A 125 0.87 -3.86 13.42
N GLY A 126 -0.03 -4.26 14.32
CA GLY A 126 -1.16 -5.13 14.00
C GLY A 126 -0.84 -6.62 14.03
N ALA A 127 0.40 -7.01 14.36
CA ALA A 127 0.65 -8.38 14.79
C ALA A 127 -0.10 -8.61 16.11
N VAL A 128 -1.05 -9.54 16.10
CA VAL A 128 -1.53 -10.12 17.37
C VAL A 128 -0.36 -10.90 17.96
N PRO A 129 0.10 -10.60 19.18
CA PRO A 129 1.11 -11.42 19.81
C PRO A 129 0.55 -12.83 19.93
N SER A 130 1.17 -13.80 19.26
CA SER A 130 0.89 -15.22 19.50
C SER A 130 1.09 -15.45 20.98
N ARG A 131 -0.03 -15.67 21.68
CA ARG A 131 -0.05 -15.91 23.11
C ARG A 131 0.46 -17.33 23.31
N ASP A 132 1.78 -17.48 23.27
CA ASP A 132 2.45 -18.75 23.56
C ASP A 132 2.41 -18.96 25.08
N ILE A 133 1.23 -19.33 25.60
CA ILE A 133 1.12 -19.91 26.93
C ILE A 133 1.44 -21.39 26.75
N ALA A 134 2.73 -21.68 26.65
CA ALA A 134 3.24 -23.01 26.89
C ALA A 134 2.94 -23.34 28.36
N ALA A 135 1.83 -24.02 28.61
CA ALA A 135 1.53 -24.59 29.91
C ALA A 135 2.63 -25.63 30.23
N PRO A 136 3.31 -25.56 31.39
CA PRO A 136 4.29 -26.58 31.75
C PRO A 136 3.55 -27.90 31.93
N ARG A 137 3.85 -28.89 31.07
CA ARG A 137 3.45 -30.28 31.25
C ARG A 137 4.04 -30.80 32.55
N ARG A 138 3.26 -30.76 33.63
CA ARG A 138 3.61 -31.40 34.90
C ARG A 138 3.83 -32.89 34.65
N HIS A 139 5.07 -33.34 34.78
CA HIS A 139 5.40 -34.75 34.95
C HIS A 139 4.74 -35.22 36.26
N ALA A 140 3.69 -36.03 36.14
CA ALA A 140 3.19 -36.80 37.26
C ALA A 140 4.03 -38.07 37.38
N GLY A 141 5.13 -37.96 38.13
CA GLY A 141 5.79 -39.12 38.73
C GLY A 141 5.16 -39.42 40.10
N LYS A 142 4.71 -40.66 40.29
CA LYS A 142 4.59 -41.42 41.55
C LYS A 142 4.27 -42.85 41.11
N VAL A 143 5.12 -43.87 41.26
CA VAL A 143 5.77 -44.42 42.47
C VAL A 143 4.76 -44.73 43.58
N ALA A 144 4.12 -45.90 43.47
CA ALA A 144 4.05 -46.96 44.49
C ALA A 144 3.25 -48.14 43.89
#